data_AF-A0A958PZ24-F1
#
_entry.id   AF-A0A958PZ24-F1
#
_cell.length_a   1.000
_cell.length_b   1.000
_cell.length_c   1.000
_cell.angle_alpha   90.00
_cell.angle_beta   90.00
_cell.angle_gamma   90.00
#
_symmetry.space_group_name_H-M   'P 1'
#
loop_
_entity.id
_entity.type
_entity.pdbx_description
1 polymer ?
#
loop_
_entity_poly.entity_id
_entity_poly.type
_entity_poly.pdbx_seq_one_letter_code
_entity_poly.pdbx_strand_id
1 'polypeptide(L)'
;MKNTKLFLGLLSLVFILASCSNSDDGTIDIGTSDYFIQFKVNGNQKVYNTFDGANLLSNFNFTTTDGDHGSWITTLENSLETEKKTFYSLVGDPNSLETGTTYINSNTSSNGYQPETFMFIYQDENGISYSTFTEDLLVLAHPDAIANASITYTDVTASIIMGTFSGTVYDENGNSVQLSEGQFKLKRVD
;
A
#
# COMPACT_ATOMS: atom_id res chain seq x y z
N MET A 1 -38.36 20.34 64.11
CA MET A 1 -37.47 19.16 64.11
C MET A 1 -37.72 18.36 62.85
N LYS A 2 -36.63 17.98 62.15
CA LYS A 2 -36.50 16.92 61.13
C LYS A 2 -37.20 17.09 59.76
N ASN A 3 -36.40 17.60 58.82
CA ASN A 3 -36.08 17.06 57.48
C ASN A 3 -36.89 15.85 57.00
N THR A 4 -37.32 15.86 55.73
CA THR A 4 -36.85 14.89 54.70
C THR A 4 -37.12 15.46 53.29
N LYS A 5 -36.04 15.80 52.58
CA LYS A 5 -36.01 16.01 51.13
C LYS A 5 -36.03 14.62 50.48
N LEU A 6 -36.84 14.33 49.46
CA LEU A 6 -36.51 13.42 48.34
C LEU A 6 -37.72 13.24 47.41
N PHE A 7 -37.99 14.15 46.48
CA PHE A 7 -38.79 13.84 45.27
C PHE A 7 -38.58 14.94 44.21
N LEU A 8 -37.31 15.20 43.90
CA LEU A 8 -36.92 16.12 42.82
C LEU A 8 -35.85 15.43 41.97
N GLY A 9 -36.26 14.39 41.27
CA GLY A 9 -35.40 13.63 40.38
C GLY A 9 -36.27 12.79 39.48
N LEU A 10 -36.53 13.29 38.27
CA LEU A 10 -36.40 12.55 37.00
C LEU A 10 -36.97 13.37 35.80
N LEU A 11 -36.63 14.65 35.65
CA LEU A 11 -37.07 15.41 34.47
C LEU A 11 -36.07 16.48 34.00
N SER A 12 -34.79 16.11 33.95
CA SER A 12 -33.75 16.96 33.33
C SER A 12 -32.67 16.15 32.62
N LEU A 13 -33.01 14.95 32.12
CA LEU A 13 -32.06 14.06 31.42
C LEU A 13 -32.48 13.72 29.98
N VAL A 14 -33.01 14.70 29.25
CA VAL A 14 -33.20 14.59 27.81
C VAL A 14 -32.93 15.98 27.27
N PHE A 15 -31.74 16.25 26.71
CA PHE A 15 -31.44 17.31 25.72
C PHE A 15 -29.93 17.57 25.53
N ILE A 16 -29.06 16.56 25.69
CA ILE A 16 -27.64 16.68 25.29
C ILE A 16 -27.21 15.43 24.51
N LEU A 17 -27.82 15.19 23.35
CA LEU A 17 -27.31 14.26 22.33
C LEU A 17 -27.60 14.79 20.91
N ALA A 18 -27.36 16.09 20.69
CA ALA A 18 -27.40 16.70 19.36
C ALA A 18 -26.12 17.49 19.12
N SER A 19 -24.97 16.81 19.14
CA SER A 19 -23.75 17.26 18.46
C SER A 19 -22.71 16.14 18.43
N CYS A 20 -22.98 15.14 17.61
CA CYS A 20 -21.94 14.42 16.88
C CYS A 20 -22.40 14.49 15.43
N SER A 21 -21.99 15.54 14.73
CA SER A 21 -21.85 15.43 13.29
C SER A 21 -20.77 14.38 13.09
N ASN A 22 -21.17 13.13 12.89
CA ASN A 22 -20.33 12.21 12.15
C ASN A 22 -20.04 12.94 10.84
N SER A 23 -18.83 13.47 10.73
CA SER A 23 -18.18 13.55 9.43
C SER A 23 -18.33 12.17 8.85
N ASP A 24 -19.13 12.06 7.78
CA ASP A 24 -19.13 10.91 6.91
C ASP A 24 -17.66 10.69 6.52
N ASP A 25 -16.97 9.83 7.26
CA ASP A 25 -15.80 9.14 6.77
C ASP A 25 -16.34 8.38 5.56
N GLY A 26 -16.11 8.99 4.39
CA GLY A 26 -16.56 8.49 3.11
C GLY A 26 -16.23 7.01 3.05
N THR A 27 -17.27 6.19 3.19
CA THR A 27 -17.19 4.77 2.89
C THR A 27 -17.00 4.73 1.39
N ILE A 28 -15.74 4.68 0.96
CA ILE A 28 -15.40 4.41 -0.43
C ILE A 28 -15.99 3.03 -0.70
N ASP A 29 -16.99 2.98 -1.57
CA ASP A 29 -17.66 1.76 -1.97
C ASP A 29 -16.72 0.94 -2.86
N ILE A 30 -15.85 0.15 -2.21
CA ILE A 30 -14.96 -0.84 -2.83
C ILE A 30 -15.80 -1.87 -3.63
N GLY A 31 -17.11 -1.96 -3.40
CA GLY A 31 -18.03 -2.87 -4.08
C GLY A 31 -18.33 -2.54 -5.55
N THR A 32 -17.82 -1.43 -6.10
CA THR A 32 -18.12 -1.02 -7.49
C THR A 32 -16.90 -0.88 -8.41
N SER A 33 -15.68 -0.74 -7.89
CA SER A 33 -14.49 -0.49 -8.72
C SER A 33 -13.85 -1.78 -9.24
N ASP A 34 -13.56 -1.85 -10.54
CA ASP A 34 -12.90 -3.01 -11.15
C ASP A 34 -11.42 -3.14 -10.76
N TYR A 35 -10.76 -2.01 -10.50
CA TYR A 35 -9.35 -1.93 -10.15
C TYR A 35 -9.12 -1.13 -8.87
N PHE A 36 -8.19 -1.60 -8.04
CA PHE A 36 -7.82 -0.95 -6.78
C PHE A 36 -6.40 -1.29 -6.32
N ILE A 37 -5.89 -0.45 -5.44
CA ILE A 37 -4.81 -0.74 -4.51
C ILE A 37 -5.19 -0.16 -3.14
N GLN A 38 -4.96 -0.93 -2.08
CA GLN A 38 -5.24 -0.50 -0.73
C GLN A 38 -4.16 -1.02 0.21
N PHE A 39 -3.83 -0.25 1.23
CA PHE A 39 -2.82 -0.59 2.23
C PHE A 39 -2.98 0.34 3.44
N LYS A 40 -2.30 0.03 4.53
CA LYS A 40 -2.20 0.89 5.71
C LYS A 40 -0.82 1.51 5.77
N VAL A 41 -0.77 2.81 6.08
CA VAL A 41 0.45 3.56 6.38
C VAL A 41 0.46 3.85 7.88
N ASN A 42 1.36 3.20 8.61
CA ASN A 42 1.40 3.27 10.08
C ASN A 42 0.01 2.99 10.72
N GLY A 43 -0.73 2.02 10.15
CA GLY A 43 -2.08 1.65 10.59
C GLY A 43 -3.23 2.45 9.98
N ASN A 44 -2.96 3.58 9.31
CA ASN A 44 -3.99 4.40 8.67
C ASN A 44 -4.30 3.91 7.26
N GLN A 45 -5.57 3.60 6.97
CA GLN A 45 -5.99 3.07 5.68
C GLN A 45 -5.81 4.08 4.54
N LYS A 46 -5.26 3.61 3.42
CA LYS A 46 -5.21 4.27 2.12
C LYS A 46 -5.90 3.37 1.09
N VAL A 47 -6.69 3.98 0.22
CA VAL A 47 -7.43 3.28 -0.86
C VAL A 47 -7.34 4.15 -2.11
N TYR A 48 -6.90 3.54 -3.22
CA TYR A 48 -6.98 4.14 -4.55
C TYR A 48 -7.73 3.18 -5.46
N ASN A 49 -8.74 3.68 -6.15
CA ASN A 49 -9.64 2.88 -6.97
C ASN A 49 -10.01 3.64 -8.26
N THR A 50 -10.14 2.90 -9.36
CA THR A 50 -10.72 3.43 -10.61
C THR A 50 -11.46 2.33 -11.36
N PHE A 51 -12.52 2.72 -12.07
CA PHE A 51 -13.28 1.84 -12.94
C PHE A 51 -12.52 1.47 -14.23
N ASP A 52 -11.73 2.38 -14.80
CA ASP A 52 -11.09 2.19 -16.12
C ASP A 52 -9.62 1.71 -16.05
N GLY A 53 -9.02 1.74 -14.87
CA GLY A 53 -7.61 1.43 -14.65
C GLY A 53 -6.64 2.51 -15.12
N ALA A 54 -7.08 3.68 -15.61
CA ALA A 54 -6.21 4.67 -16.25
C ALA A 54 -5.09 5.18 -15.33
N ASN A 55 -5.34 5.21 -14.02
CA ASN A 55 -4.38 5.64 -13.00
C ASN A 55 -3.76 4.48 -12.22
N LEU A 56 -4.13 3.23 -12.54
CA LEU A 56 -3.74 2.01 -11.83
C LEU A 56 -3.27 0.96 -12.83
N LEU A 57 -1.98 0.99 -13.14
CA LEU A 57 -1.38 0.20 -14.21
C LEU A 57 -0.37 -0.79 -13.62
N SER A 58 -0.25 -1.94 -14.27
CA SER A 58 0.76 -2.93 -13.92
C SER A 58 1.21 -3.74 -15.14
N ASN A 59 2.43 -4.26 -15.07
CA ASN A 59 2.95 -5.27 -16.00
C ASN A 59 3.58 -6.40 -15.19
N PHE A 60 3.61 -7.59 -15.77
CA PHE A 60 4.14 -8.78 -15.12
C PHE A 60 4.91 -9.65 -16.10
N ASN A 61 6.09 -10.07 -15.65
CA ASN A 61 6.99 -10.99 -16.33
C ASN A 61 7.40 -10.52 -17.72
N PHE A 62 7.62 -9.20 -17.89
CA PHE A 62 8.21 -8.66 -19.12
C PHE A 62 9.71 -8.90 -19.13
N THR A 63 10.28 -9.17 -20.30
CA THR A 63 11.74 -9.34 -20.42
C THR A 63 12.42 -7.97 -20.49
N THR A 64 13.40 -7.74 -19.63
CA THR A 64 14.26 -6.54 -19.66
C THR A 64 15.27 -6.64 -20.81
N THR A 65 15.98 -5.55 -21.09
CA THR A 65 17.07 -5.55 -22.07
C THR A 65 18.22 -6.49 -21.70
N ASP A 66 18.39 -6.76 -20.41
CA ASP A 66 19.48 -7.58 -19.88
C ASP A 66 19.08 -9.06 -19.76
N GLY A 67 17.84 -9.40 -20.10
CA GLY A 67 17.31 -10.77 -20.12
C GLY A 67 16.55 -11.17 -18.86
N ASP A 68 16.48 -10.30 -17.86
CA ASP A 68 15.73 -10.53 -16.63
C ASP A 68 14.22 -10.42 -16.87
N HIS A 69 13.45 -10.86 -15.90
CA HIS A 69 12.00 -10.78 -15.90
C HIS A 69 11.54 -9.76 -14.87
N GLY A 70 10.84 -8.75 -15.36
CA GLY A 70 10.37 -7.63 -14.57
C GLY A 70 8.87 -7.68 -14.29
N SER A 71 8.47 -7.01 -13.21
CA SER A 71 7.10 -6.61 -12.94
C SER A 71 7.11 -5.23 -12.33
N TRP A 72 6.07 -4.46 -12.62
CA TRP A 72 5.88 -3.17 -11.98
C TRP A 72 4.40 -2.90 -11.72
N ILE A 73 4.16 -2.11 -10.69
CA ILE A 73 2.85 -1.57 -10.33
C ILE A 73 3.03 -0.07 -10.18
N THR A 74 2.06 0.71 -10.67
CA THR A 74 2.04 2.15 -10.43
C THR A 74 0.64 2.64 -10.13
N THR A 75 0.58 3.63 -9.24
CA THR A 75 -0.62 4.40 -8.96
C THR A 75 -0.31 5.87 -9.21
N LEU A 76 -1.14 6.50 -10.03
CA LEU A 76 -1.03 7.92 -10.37
C LEU A 76 -2.11 8.68 -9.62
N GLU A 77 -1.76 9.84 -9.07
CA GLU A 77 -2.77 10.74 -8.51
C GLU A 77 -3.74 11.20 -9.62
N ASN A 78 -3.18 11.46 -10.81
CA ASN A 78 -3.89 11.83 -12.03
C ASN A 78 -3.18 11.23 -13.25
N SER A 79 -3.90 10.62 -14.19
CA SER A 79 -3.33 10.06 -15.44
C SER A 79 -2.61 11.10 -16.30
N LEU A 80 -2.94 12.37 -16.15
CA LEU A 80 -2.28 13.48 -16.84
C LEU A 80 -1.02 13.97 -16.12
N GLU A 81 -0.81 13.59 -14.85
CA GLU A 81 0.32 13.99 -14.02
C GLU A 81 1.19 12.78 -13.70
N THR A 82 1.83 12.21 -14.73
CA THR A 82 2.63 10.97 -14.63
C THR A 82 3.83 11.06 -13.68
N GLU A 83 4.23 12.27 -13.30
CA GLU A 83 5.30 12.54 -12.33
C GLU A 83 4.84 12.38 -10.87
N LYS A 84 3.52 12.44 -10.61
CA LYS A 84 2.94 12.28 -9.27
C LYS A 84 2.43 10.86 -9.07
N LYS A 85 3.32 10.02 -8.54
CA LYS A 85 3.03 8.63 -8.21
C LYS A 85 2.80 8.49 -6.73
N THR A 86 1.66 7.94 -6.33
CA THR A 86 1.39 7.71 -4.91
C THR A 86 2.01 6.40 -4.44
N PHE A 87 2.09 5.41 -5.32
CA PHE A 87 2.76 4.14 -5.07
C PHE A 87 3.38 3.63 -6.38
N TYR A 88 4.59 3.09 -6.27
CA TYR A 88 5.27 2.40 -7.35
C TYR A 88 6.01 1.18 -6.79
N SER A 89 5.96 0.06 -7.50
CA SER A 89 6.83 -1.07 -7.24
C SER A 89 7.53 -1.54 -8.51
N LEU A 90 8.74 -2.06 -8.35
CA LEU A 90 9.51 -2.76 -9.37
C LEU A 90 10.13 -4.01 -8.74
N VAL A 91 9.92 -5.15 -9.37
CA VAL A 91 10.59 -6.40 -9.03
C VAL A 91 11.19 -6.99 -10.29
N GLY A 92 12.47 -7.33 -10.25
CA GLY A 92 13.20 -7.99 -11.33
C GLY A 92 13.87 -9.26 -10.84
N ASP A 93 13.68 -10.37 -11.55
CA ASP A 93 14.28 -11.68 -11.25
C ASP A 93 14.97 -12.21 -12.51
N PRO A 94 16.17 -12.81 -12.42
CA PRO A 94 16.82 -13.43 -13.58
C PRO A 94 16.01 -14.61 -14.13
N ASN A 95 15.16 -15.24 -13.30
CA ASN A 95 14.20 -16.24 -13.70
C ASN A 95 12.82 -15.61 -13.93
N SER A 96 11.89 -16.37 -14.51
CA SER A 96 10.52 -15.90 -14.66
C SER A 96 9.87 -15.59 -13.32
N LEU A 97 9.09 -14.51 -13.28
CA LEU A 97 8.21 -14.23 -12.14
C LEU A 97 7.03 -15.21 -12.14
N GLU A 98 6.67 -15.68 -10.95
CA GLU A 98 5.66 -16.72 -10.73
C GLU A 98 4.55 -16.23 -9.78
N THR A 99 3.32 -16.63 -10.08
CA THR A 99 2.18 -16.47 -9.17
C THR A 99 2.32 -17.42 -7.98
N GLY A 100 1.89 -16.98 -6.80
CA GLY A 100 2.03 -17.73 -5.55
C GLY A 100 3.39 -17.59 -4.89
N THR A 101 4.34 -16.92 -5.55
CA THR A 101 5.68 -16.64 -5.01
C THR A 101 5.70 -15.29 -4.30
N THR A 102 6.27 -15.29 -3.09
CA THR A 102 6.56 -14.08 -2.32
C THR A 102 7.99 -13.63 -2.61
N TYR A 103 8.11 -12.49 -3.26
CA TYR A 103 9.37 -11.79 -3.49
C TYR A 103 9.65 -10.87 -2.32
N ILE A 104 10.87 -10.90 -1.79
CA ILE A 104 11.27 -10.08 -0.66
C ILE A 104 12.54 -9.30 -0.97
N ASN A 105 12.74 -8.17 -0.32
CA ASN A 105 13.94 -7.36 -0.49
C ASN A 105 15.09 -7.73 0.46
N SER A 106 14.94 -8.77 1.28
CA SER A 106 15.97 -9.24 2.21
C SER A 106 16.83 -10.37 1.62
N ASN A 107 18.10 -10.38 2.00
CA ASN A 107 19.06 -11.48 1.81
C ASN A 107 18.68 -12.74 2.59
N THR A 108 17.67 -12.67 3.47
CA THR A 108 17.13 -13.82 4.20
C THR A 108 15.71 -14.14 3.72
N SER A 109 15.55 -15.18 2.89
CA SER A 109 14.21 -15.67 2.48
C SER A 109 13.95 -17.06 3.05
N SER A 110 12.79 -17.24 3.69
CA SER A 110 12.33 -18.57 4.11
C SER A 110 11.89 -19.44 2.93
N ASN A 111 11.51 -18.80 1.82
CA ASN A 111 10.94 -19.43 0.64
C ASN A 111 11.93 -19.51 -0.53
N GLY A 112 13.17 -19.05 -0.34
CA GLY A 112 14.25 -19.12 -1.34
C GLY A 112 14.24 -18.03 -2.42
N TYR A 113 13.19 -17.20 -2.51
CA TYR A 113 13.06 -16.20 -3.58
C TYR A 113 13.51 -14.81 -3.15
N GLN A 114 14.52 -14.31 -3.87
CA GLN A 114 15.07 -12.97 -3.73
C GLN A 114 15.27 -12.43 -5.15
N PRO A 115 14.61 -11.33 -5.50
CA PRO A 115 14.78 -10.73 -6.79
C PRO A 115 16.11 -9.98 -6.85
N GLU A 116 16.70 -9.94 -8.04
CA GLU A 116 17.90 -9.15 -8.33
C GLU A 116 17.63 -7.64 -8.22
N THR A 117 16.40 -7.22 -8.58
CA THR A 117 15.93 -5.85 -8.37
C THR A 117 14.68 -5.85 -7.50
N PHE A 118 14.68 -5.07 -6.44
CA PHE A 118 13.48 -4.80 -5.63
C PHE A 118 13.39 -3.31 -5.34
N MET A 119 12.23 -2.70 -5.57
CA MET A 119 11.98 -1.32 -5.21
C MET A 119 10.51 -1.10 -4.90
N PHE A 120 10.20 -0.53 -3.74
CA PHE A 120 8.91 0.13 -3.50
C PHE A 120 9.16 1.63 -3.28
N ILE A 121 8.26 2.45 -3.79
CA ILE A 121 8.19 3.89 -3.53
C ILE A 121 6.76 4.21 -3.11
N TYR A 122 6.61 4.92 -2.00
CA TYR A 122 5.36 5.50 -1.52
C TYR A 122 5.56 7.01 -1.36
N GLN A 123 4.62 7.81 -1.86
CA GLN A 123 4.62 9.25 -1.66
C GLN A 123 3.46 9.64 -0.75
N ASP A 124 3.74 10.38 0.32
CA ASP A 124 2.70 10.85 1.23
C ASP A 124 1.98 12.11 0.70
N GLU A 125 0.97 12.57 1.43
CA GLU A 125 0.18 13.76 1.06
C GLU A 125 0.98 15.06 1.05
N ASN A 126 2.16 15.08 1.67
CA ASN A 126 3.06 16.24 1.68
C ASN A 126 4.12 16.18 0.57
N GLY A 127 4.09 15.14 -0.26
CA GLY A 127 5.05 14.89 -1.33
C GLY A 127 6.35 14.23 -0.87
N ILE A 128 6.46 13.82 0.40
CA ILE A 128 7.62 13.10 0.92
C ILE A 128 7.63 11.70 0.34
N SER A 129 8.75 11.32 -0.27
CA SER A 129 8.94 10.00 -0.86
C SER A 129 9.63 9.09 0.14
N TYR A 130 9.03 7.94 0.38
CA TYR A 130 9.58 6.84 1.15
C TYR A 130 9.87 5.68 0.21
N SER A 131 11.04 5.06 0.34
CA SER A 131 11.46 3.99 -0.55
C SER A 131 12.13 2.85 0.19
N THR A 132 12.13 1.69 -0.44
CA THR A 132 12.93 0.54 0.00
C THR A 132 13.54 -0.12 -1.22
N PHE A 133 14.71 -0.71 -1.05
CA PHE A 133 15.50 -1.36 -2.09
C PHE A 133 15.91 -2.75 -1.62
N THR A 134 16.70 -3.47 -2.41
CA THR A 134 17.42 -4.66 -1.93
C THR A 134 18.21 -4.34 -0.65
N GLU A 135 18.29 -5.31 0.28
CA GLU A 135 18.88 -5.13 1.61
C GLU A 135 20.26 -4.48 1.59
N ASP A 136 21.14 -4.92 0.70
CA ASP A 136 22.49 -4.36 0.59
C ASP A 136 22.49 -2.86 0.27
N LEU A 137 21.59 -2.42 -0.63
CA LEU A 137 21.44 -1.00 -0.99
C LEU A 137 20.74 -0.22 0.13
N LEU A 138 19.75 -0.84 0.77
CA LEU A 138 19.01 -0.21 1.85
C LEU A 138 19.89 0.05 3.07
N VAL A 139 20.69 -0.94 3.49
CA VAL A 139 21.63 -0.82 4.62
C VAL A 139 22.76 0.14 4.30
N LEU A 140 23.20 0.23 3.04
CA LEU A 140 24.18 1.24 2.62
C LEU A 140 23.65 2.68 2.79
N ALA A 141 22.38 2.91 2.47
CA ALA A 141 21.75 4.22 2.63
C ALA A 141 21.38 4.51 4.11
N HIS A 142 20.91 3.49 4.82
CA HIS A 142 20.39 3.58 6.19
C HIS A 142 20.86 2.35 6.99
N PRO A 143 21.97 2.44 7.75
CA PRO A 143 22.57 1.27 8.40
C PRO A 143 21.66 0.51 9.37
N ASP A 144 20.68 1.20 9.96
CA ASP A 144 19.70 0.63 10.90
C ASP A 144 18.36 0.27 10.23
N ALA A 145 18.27 0.37 8.90
CA ALA A 145 17.05 0.03 8.18
C ALA A 145 16.81 -1.47 8.13
N ILE A 146 15.53 -1.82 8.05
CA ILE A 146 15.04 -3.18 8.04
C ILE A 146 14.55 -3.48 6.63
N ALA A 147 15.21 -4.42 5.96
CA ALA A 147 14.70 -5.00 4.72
C ALA A 147 13.65 -6.08 5.05
N ASN A 148 12.38 -5.71 5.01
CA ASN A 148 11.26 -6.63 5.23
C ASN A 148 10.12 -6.43 4.23
N ALA A 149 10.39 -5.71 3.14
CA ALA A 149 9.41 -5.47 2.11
C ALA A 149 9.17 -6.74 1.31
N SER A 150 7.92 -6.98 0.98
CA SER A 150 7.48 -8.16 0.26
C SER A 150 6.33 -7.86 -0.68
N ILE A 151 6.28 -8.57 -1.81
CA ILE A 151 5.14 -8.62 -2.72
C ILE A 151 4.86 -10.07 -3.09
N THR A 152 3.58 -10.41 -3.17
CA THR A 152 3.11 -11.72 -3.65
C THR A 152 2.08 -11.48 -4.74
N TYR A 153 2.32 -12.03 -5.93
CA TYR A 153 1.34 -12.04 -7.01
C TYR A 153 0.45 -13.26 -6.83
N THR A 154 -0.83 -13.07 -6.51
CA THR A 154 -1.75 -14.18 -6.19
C THR A 154 -2.49 -14.69 -7.42
N ASP A 155 -2.78 -13.81 -8.38
CA ASP A 155 -3.40 -14.18 -9.66
C ASP A 155 -2.93 -13.21 -10.75
N VAL A 156 -2.60 -13.76 -11.92
CA VAL A 156 -2.15 -13.00 -13.09
C VAL A 156 -2.82 -13.58 -14.33
N THR A 157 -3.59 -12.75 -15.01
CA THR A 157 -4.26 -13.09 -16.27
C THR A 157 -3.78 -12.17 -17.39
N ALA A 158 -4.40 -12.28 -18.57
CA ALA A 158 -4.16 -11.35 -19.67
C ALA A 158 -4.62 -9.91 -19.35
N SER A 159 -5.59 -9.72 -18.45
CA SER A 159 -6.20 -8.41 -18.19
C SER A 159 -5.95 -7.84 -16.81
N ILE A 160 -5.60 -8.69 -15.84
CA ILE A 160 -5.47 -8.28 -14.43
C ILE A 160 -4.24 -8.89 -13.76
N ILE A 161 -3.71 -8.17 -12.78
CA ILE A 161 -2.69 -8.64 -11.83
C ILE A 161 -3.24 -8.37 -10.42
N MET A 162 -3.26 -9.40 -9.59
CA MET A 162 -3.70 -9.35 -8.20
C MET A 162 -2.58 -9.79 -7.26
N GLY A 163 -2.62 -9.27 -6.04
CA GLY A 163 -1.63 -9.66 -5.05
C GLY A 163 -1.70 -8.89 -3.75
N THR A 164 -0.68 -9.12 -2.94
CA THR A 164 -0.52 -8.50 -1.63
C THR A 164 0.90 -7.97 -1.46
N PHE A 165 1.07 -6.95 -0.63
CA PHE A 165 2.39 -6.43 -0.28
C PHE A 165 2.42 -5.90 1.15
N SER A 166 3.62 -5.76 1.69
CA SER A 166 3.90 -5.13 2.98
C SER A 166 5.38 -4.72 3.02
N GLY A 167 5.75 -3.90 3.99
CA GLY A 167 7.16 -3.57 4.21
C GLY A 167 7.36 -2.26 4.95
N THR A 168 8.59 -2.02 5.36
CA THR A 168 9.06 -0.72 5.84
C THR A 168 9.76 0.02 4.70
N VAL A 169 9.38 1.28 4.51
CA VAL A 169 9.98 2.21 3.53
C VAL A 169 10.53 3.44 4.25
N TYR A 170 11.56 4.06 3.69
CA TYR A 170 12.39 5.09 4.33
C TYR A 170 12.52 6.34 3.46
N ASP A 171 12.46 7.52 4.06
CA ASP A 171 12.79 8.78 3.39
C ASP A 171 14.30 9.03 3.37
N GLU A 172 14.73 10.12 2.72
CA GLU A 172 16.15 10.50 2.62
C GLU A 172 16.83 10.75 3.98
N ASN A 173 16.05 11.04 5.02
CA ASN A 173 16.54 11.31 6.37
C ASN A 173 16.54 10.05 7.25
N GLY A 174 16.11 8.91 6.72
CA GLY A 174 15.98 7.64 7.44
C GLY A 174 14.71 7.53 8.29
N ASN A 175 13.77 8.47 8.19
CA ASN A 175 12.46 8.29 8.81
C ASN A 175 11.71 7.18 8.07
N SER A 176 11.02 6.33 8.80
CA SER A 176 10.32 5.19 8.22
C SER A 176 8.81 5.28 8.36
N VAL A 177 8.13 4.66 7.40
CA VAL A 177 6.72 4.31 7.52
C VAL A 177 6.54 2.82 7.25
N GLN A 178 5.59 2.22 7.97
CA GLN A 178 5.18 0.84 7.77
C GLN A 178 4.01 0.80 6.79
N LEU A 179 4.21 0.06 5.69
CA LEU A 179 3.16 -0.36 4.77
C LEU A 179 2.68 -1.74 5.19
N SER A 180 1.40 -1.87 5.54
CA SER A 180 0.80 -3.13 5.96
C SER A 180 -0.54 -3.40 5.29
N GLU A 181 -0.97 -4.66 5.30
CA GLU A 181 -2.25 -5.09 4.72
C GLU A 181 -2.43 -4.65 3.25
N GLY A 182 -1.33 -4.58 2.51
CA GLY A 182 -1.34 -4.16 1.11
C GLY A 182 -2.02 -5.21 0.25
N GLN A 183 -2.96 -4.77 -0.58
CA GLN A 183 -3.72 -5.58 -1.53
C GLN A 183 -3.92 -4.80 -2.82
N PHE A 184 -3.87 -5.48 -3.95
CA PHE A 184 -4.11 -4.85 -5.24
C PHE A 184 -4.85 -5.79 -6.20
N LYS A 185 -5.62 -5.17 -7.09
CA LYS A 185 -6.19 -5.74 -8.31
C LYS A 185 -6.07 -4.66 -9.37
N LEU A 186 -5.16 -4.86 -10.31
CA LEU A 186 -4.73 -3.82 -11.24
C LEU A 186 -4.92 -4.26 -12.68
N LYS A 187 -5.09 -3.29 -13.56
CA LYS A 187 -5.16 -3.53 -14.99
C LYS A 187 -3.77 -3.88 -15.49
N ARG A 188 -3.66 -5.06 -16.10
CA ARG A 188 -2.45 -5.44 -16.81
C ARG A 188 -2.36 -4.65 -18.11
N VAL A 189 -1.23 -3.99 -18.32
CA VAL A 189 -0.84 -3.46 -19.61
C VAL A 189 0.31 -4.32 -20.12
N ASP A 190 0.23 -4.72 -21.38
CA ASP A 190 1.27 -5.49 -22.06
C ASP A 190 2.43 -4.59 -22.51
#